data_AF-A0A7D5GJ90-F1
#
_entry.id   AF-A0A7D5GJ90-F1
#
_cell.length_a   1.000
_cell.length_b   1.000
_cell.length_c   1.000
_cell.angle_alpha   90.00
_cell.angle_beta   90.00
_cell.angle_gamma   90.00
#
_symmetry.space_group_name_H-M   'P 1'
#
loop_
_entity.id
_entity.type
_entity.pdbx_description
1 polymer ?
#
loop_
_entity_poly.entity_id
_entity_poly.type
_entity_poly.pdbx_seq_one_letter_code
_entity_poly.pdbx_strand_id
1 'polypeptide(L)'
;MVSSESDETIESYGARIGTRSGPLPRAREWLLIEGDRIVVTALLSVVIIFVILVLHEIGLISFVNPNSVTRVASGMIAGTFSLVTLVVSINQLILSQEFASAGKAQERLESVIGFRADVADEASVSASPASPTKLLELLVESISRDANALDDAATDHEEEVRRAITRYTNAVQAETDRIDETLEHASFGTFSAVLAAADYDEDWQLYVGSHLRSAHADSLSPTATERLDDLIESLKLFHVAGEQFKTTYLQRELTRFSQLTVYCGVPSILSAILIGLLYADVTGPSVNIAALPYVAIGLIVIVLSPLALLVSFILRTTTITRRTASSGPMLPQKDPEEGPFDVTYSEEG
;
A
#
# COMPACT_ATOMS: atom_id res chain seq x y z
N MET A 1 37.75 21.84 13.13
CA MET A 1 36.74 21.32 14.07
C MET A 1 35.38 21.51 13.41
N VAL A 2 35.16 20.77 12.32
CA VAL A 2 33.96 20.75 11.47
C VAL A 2 33.97 19.32 10.94
N SER A 3 33.23 18.41 11.57
CA SER A 3 33.21 16.96 11.23
C SER A 3 32.06 16.24 11.95
N SER A 4 30.91 16.89 12.11
CA SER A 4 29.78 16.25 12.81
C SER A 4 28.47 16.31 12.03
N GLU A 5 28.33 17.20 11.03
CA GLU A 5 27.06 17.35 10.29
C GLU A 5 26.95 16.41 9.08
N SER A 6 28.06 16.00 8.45
CA SER A 6 28.05 15.00 7.38
C SER A 6 27.91 13.54 7.88
N ASP A 7 27.90 13.34 9.19
CA ASP A 7 27.87 12.01 9.83
C ASP A 7 26.43 11.52 10.09
N GLU A 8 25.44 12.43 10.15
CA GLU A 8 24.01 12.13 10.39
C GLU A 8 23.20 11.81 9.11
N THR A 9 23.76 12.08 7.93
CA THR A 9 23.01 12.19 6.68
C THR A 9 22.87 10.88 5.88
N ILE A 10 23.44 9.77 6.37
CA ILE A 10 23.37 8.44 5.73
C ILE A 10 22.27 7.55 6.36
N GLU A 11 21.74 7.91 7.53
CA GLU A 11 20.58 7.20 8.10
C GLU A 11 19.34 7.36 7.20
N SER A 12 18.73 6.23 6.84
CA SER A 12 17.40 6.18 6.22
C SER A 12 16.41 7.00 7.07
N TYR A 13 15.88 8.05 6.46
CA TYR A 13 14.74 8.82 6.94
C TYR A 13 13.44 8.36 6.24
N GLY A 14 13.38 7.08 5.84
CA GLY A 14 12.11 6.41 5.56
C GLY A 14 11.19 6.58 6.78
N ALA A 15 9.89 6.79 6.54
CA ALA A 15 8.92 7.20 7.55
C ALA A 15 8.98 6.34 8.83
N ARG A 16 9.77 6.80 9.81
CA ARG A 16 9.95 6.15 11.12
C ARG A 16 8.60 6.00 11.79
N ILE A 17 8.02 4.81 11.76
CA ILE A 17 6.89 4.43 12.61
C ILE A 17 7.30 3.25 13.48
N GLY A 18 8.14 3.55 14.44
CA GLY A 18 8.30 2.75 15.65
C GLY A 18 8.34 3.73 16.81
N THR A 19 7.53 3.49 17.85
CA THR A 19 7.51 4.20 19.15
C THR A 19 6.50 5.35 19.35
N ARG A 20 5.23 5.15 19.01
CA ARG A 20 4.14 5.85 19.73
C ARG A 20 3.19 4.86 20.41
N SER A 21 3.57 4.49 21.63
CA SER A 21 2.84 3.61 22.55
C SER A 21 1.55 4.26 23.04
N GLY A 22 0.46 4.11 22.27
CA GLY A 22 -0.90 4.46 22.69
C GLY A 22 -1.96 3.60 21.99
N PRO A 23 -3.14 3.37 22.61
CA PRO A 23 -4.19 2.53 22.02
C PRO A 23 -4.84 3.15 20.77
N LEU A 24 -4.92 4.49 20.71
CA LEU A 24 -5.49 5.24 19.58
C LEU A 24 -4.64 5.18 18.28
N PRO A 25 -3.32 5.45 18.32
CA PRO A 25 -2.49 5.31 17.12
C PRO A 25 -2.43 3.85 16.63
N ARG A 26 -2.38 2.85 17.53
CA ARG A 26 -2.47 1.42 17.15
C ARG A 26 -3.82 1.05 16.53
N ALA A 27 -4.93 1.54 17.07
CA ALA A 27 -6.24 1.27 16.50
C ALA A 27 -6.41 1.97 15.14
N ARG A 28 -5.86 3.18 14.99
CA ARG A 28 -5.82 3.91 13.72
C ARG A 28 -4.94 3.20 12.70
N GLU A 29 -3.77 2.75 13.10
CA GLU A 29 -2.86 1.93 12.29
C GLU A 29 -3.56 0.64 11.88
N TRP A 30 -4.13 -0.13 12.82
CA TRP A 30 -4.87 -1.33 12.49
C TRP A 30 -6.06 -1.07 11.54
N LEU A 31 -6.84 -0.02 11.75
CA LEU A 31 -7.97 0.35 10.88
C LEU A 31 -7.53 0.78 9.48
N LEU A 32 -6.39 1.48 9.36
CA LEU A 32 -5.90 2.05 8.10
C LEU A 32 -4.96 1.10 7.33
N ILE A 33 -4.28 0.19 8.03
CA ILE A 33 -3.13 -0.56 7.55
C ILE A 33 -3.47 -2.06 7.58
N GLU A 34 -3.73 -2.65 8.76
CA GLU A 34 -3.76 -4.12 8.93
C GLU A 34 -5.14 -4.79 8.72
N GLY A 35 -6.24 -4.07 8.93
CA GLY A 35 -7.58 -4.66 9.02
C GLY A 35 -8.14 -5.18 7.69
N ASP A 36 -8.73 -6.38 7.70
CA ASP A 36 -9.56 -6.85 6.58
C ASP A 36 -10.68 -5.83 6.33
N ARG A 37 -10.81 -5.36 5.08
CA ARG A 37 -11.83 -4.38 4.65
C ARG A 37 -13.24 -4.77 5.02
N ILE A 38 -13.55 -6.06 5.11
CA ILE A 38 -14.85 -6.55 5.54
C ILE A 38 -15.07 -6.18 7.01
N VAL A 39 -14.03 -6.29 7.84
CA VAL A 39 -14.07 -5.92 9.25
C VAL A 39 -14.17 -4.40 9.42
N VAL A 40 -13.41 -3.61 8.65
CA VAL A 40 -13.51 -2.14 8.70
C VAL A 40 -14.89 -1.68 8.24
N THR A 41 -15.43 -2.29 7.18
CA THR A 41 -16.79 -2.04 6.70
C THR A 41 -17.83 -2.44 7.75
N ALA A 42 -17.69 -3.61 8.36
CA ALA A 42 -18.58 -4.05 9.43
C ALA A 42 -18.52 -3.11 10.64
N LEU A 43 -17.33 -2.64 11.03
CA LEU A 43 -17.16 -1.67 12.09
C LEU A 43 -17.82 -0.33 11.74
N LEU A 44 -17.64 0.17 10.51
CA LEU A 44 -18.33 1.37 10.02
C LEU A 44 -19.86 1.17 10.04
N SER A 45 -20.36 0.01 9.61
CA SER A 45 -21.78 -0.33 9.69
C SER A 45 -22.30 -0.35 11.14
N VAL A 46 -21.54 -0.91 12.09
CA VAL A 46 -21.89 -0.89 13.52
C VAL A 46 -21.90 0.52 14.07
N VAL A 47 -20.93 1.36 13.71
CA VAL A 47 -20.89 2.77 14.09
C VAL A 47 -22.12 3.52 13.52
N ILE A 48 -22.48 3.28 12.27
CA ILE A 48 -23.67 3.85 11.64
C ILE A 48 -24.94 3.40 12.40
N ILE A 49 -25.09 2.10 12.70
CA ILE A 49 -26.20 1.59 13.51
C ILE A 49 -26.27 2.33 14.85
N PHE A 50 -25.14 2.39 15.56
CA PHE A 50 -25.06 3.02 16.88
C PHE A 50 -25.44 4.50 16.83
N VAL A 51 -24.91 5.26 15.86
CA VAL A 51 -25.22 6.68 15.68
C VAL A 51 -26.71 6.87 15.41
N ILE A 52 -27.30 6.08 14.50
CA ILE A 52 -28.74 6.21 14.18
C ILE A 52 -29.60 5.84 15.39
N LEU A 53 -29.25 4.77 16.14
CA LEU A 53 -29.96 4.38 17.36
C LEU A 53 -29.90 5.48 18.42
N VAL A 54 -28.72 6.06 18.69
CA VAL A 54 -28.56 7.15 19.65
C VAL A 54 -29.36 8.38 19.23
N LEU A 55 -29.31 8.76 17.95
CA LEU A 55 -30.11 9.88 17.43
C LEU A 55 -31.63 9.60 17.51
N HIS A 56 -32.03 8.35 17.38
CA HIS A 56 -33.44 7.95 17.55
C HIS A 56 -33.88 8.05 19.02
N GLU A 57 -33.11 7.51 19.96
CA GLU A 57 -33.41 7.53 21.40
C GLU A 57 -33.44 8.95 21.98
N ILE A 58 -32.56 9.85 21.49
CA ILE A 58 -32.55 11.27 21.90
C ILE A 58 -33.71 12.06 21.23
N GLY A 59 -34.43 11.45 20.28
CA GLY A 59 -35.58 12.04 19.60
C GLY A 59 -35.22 13.01 18.46
N LEU A 60 -33.95 13.04 18.03
CA LEU A 60 -33.51 13.84 16.87
C LEU A 60 -34.01 13.26 15.54
N ILE A 61 -34.06 11.92 15.43
CA ILE A 61 -34.60 11.22 14.27
C ILE A 61 -35.91 10.52 14.67
N SER A 62 -37.01 10.96 14.07
CA SER A 62 -38.31 10.31 14.23
C SER A 62 -38.68 9.52 12.97
N PHE A 63 -38.83 8.21 13.13
CA PHE A 63 -39.36 7.31 12.10
C PHE A 63 -40.89 7.31 12.07
N VAL A 64 -41.57 8.18 12.83
CA VAL A 64 -43.04 8.18 12.92
C VAL A 64 -43.70 8.83 11.70
N ASN A 65 -43.02 9.77 11.05
CA ASN A 65 -43.58 10.53 9.92
C ASN A 65 -43.29 9.83 8.58
N PRO A 66 -44.29 9.20 7.94
CA PRO A 66 -44.04 8.40 6.73
C PRO A 66 -43.55 9.24 5.57
N ASN A 67 -44.03 10.49 5.43
CA ASN A 67 -43.62 11.41 4.35
C ASN A 67 -42.14 11.81 4.45
N SER A 68 -41.58 11.86 5.65
CA SER A 68 -40.16 12.19 5.82
C SER A 68 -39.29 10.98 5.51
N VAL A 69 -39.69 9.80 5.97
CA VAL A 69 -38.98 8.54 5.70
C VAL A 69 -39.00 8.19 4.21
N THR A 70 -40.15 8.32 3.54
CA THR A 70 -40.26 8.06 2.09
C THR A 70 -39.40 9.03 1.27
N ARG A 71 -39.31 10.31 1.65
CA ARG A 71 -38.39 11.27 1.00
C ARG A 71 -36.93 10.86 1.14
N VAL A 72 -36.49 10.48 2.34
CA VAL A 72 -35.13 9.99 2.56
C VAL A 72 -34.89 8.70 1.77
N ALA A 73 -35.87 7.79 1.73
CA ALA A 73 -35.80 6.58 0.92
C ALA A 73 -35.63 6.88 -0.57
N SER A 74 -36.40 7.82 -1.13
CA SER A 74 -36.23 8.25 -2.53
C SER A 74 -34.84 8.84 -2.79
N GLY A 75 -34.32 9.64 -1.86
CA GLY A 75 -32.95 10.17 -1.94
C GLY A 75 -31.90 9.06 -1.89
N MET A 76 -32.08 8.07 -1.02
CA MET A 76 -31.21 6.90 -0.91
C MET A 76 -31.22 6.04 -2.17
N ILE A 77 -32.40 5.82 -2.79
CA ILE A 77 -32.51 5.11 -4.07
C ILE A 77 -31.70 5.84 -5.14
N ALA A 78 -31.92 7.14 -5.32
CA ALA A 78 -31.20 7.94 -6.33
C ALA A 78 -29.69 7.95 -6.08
N GLY A 79 -29.26 8.14 -4.83
CA GLY A 79 -27.84 8.14 -4.45
C GLY A 79 -27.17 6.78 -4.66
N THR A 80 -27.84 5.69 -4.29
CA THR A 80 -27.30 4.33 -4.47
C THR A 80 -27.19 3.97 -5.95
N PHE A 81 -28.21 4.28 -6.76
CA PHE A 81 -28.14 4.07 -8.21
C PHE A 81 -26.94 4.83 -8.80
N SER A 82 -26.76 6.10 -8.46
CA SER A 82 -25.62 6.89 -8.92
C SER A 82 -24.28 6.28 -8.52
N LEU A 83 -24.13 5.87 -7.26
CA LEU A 83 -22.91 5.24 -6.76
C LEU A 83 -22.60 3.91 -7.46
N VAL A 84 -23.59 3.02 -7.56
CA VAL A 84 -23.41 1.71 -8.21
C VAL A 84 -23.10 1.88 -9.70
N THR A 85 -23.81 2.78 -10.40
CA THR A 85 -23.52 3.09 -11.80
C THR A 85 -22.11 3.61 -11.98
N LEU A 86 -21.66 4.56 -11.15
CA LEU A 86 -20.29 5.08 -11.22
C LEU A 86 -19.25 3.98 -11.05
N VAL A 87 -19.42 3.10 -10.05
CA VAL A 87 -18.46 2.01 -9.78
C VAL A 87 -18.43 1.01 -10.92
N VAL A 88 -19.59 0.62 -11.45
CA VAL A 88 -19.68 -0.26 -12.63
C VAL A 88 -19.01 0.39 -13.84
N SER A 89 -19.23 1.68 -14.10
CA SER A 89 -18.59 2.40 -15.21
C SER A 89 -17.06 2.46 -15.06
N ILE A 90 -16.54 2.73 -13.86
CA ILE A 90 -15.10 2.72 -13.60
C ILE A 90 -14.52 1.33 -13.89
N ASN A 91 -15.18 0.27 -13.41
CA ASN A 91 -14.75 -1.09 -13.67
C ASN A 91 -14.74 -1.44 -15.17
N GLN A 92 -15.72 -0.96 -15.92
CA GLN A 92 -15.77 -1.13 -17.38
C GLN A 92 -14.62 -0.40 -18.09
N LEU A 93 -14.25 0.80 -17.63
CA LEU A 93 -13.09 1.53 -18.16
C LEU A 93 -11.79 0.78 -17.92
N ILE A 94 -11.58 0.27 -16.69
CA ILE A 94 -10.37 -0.49 -16.34
C ILE A 94 -10.29 -1.77 -17.18
N LEU A 95 -11.39 -2.55 -17.24
CA LEU A 95 -11.42 -3.79 -18.01
C LEU A 95 -11.20 -3.53 -19.51
N SER A 96 -11.72 -2.42 -20.04
CA SER A 96 -11.47 -2.02 -21.42
C SER A 96 -9.99 -1.72 -21.69
N GLN A 97 -9.22 -1.30 -20.69
CA GLN A 97 -7.77 -1.08 -20.82
C GLN A 97 -6.97 -2.39 -20.76
N GLU A 98 -7.50 -3.42 -20.10
CA GLU A 98 -6.84 -4.74 -19.99
C GLU A 98 -6.99 -5.63 -21.22
N PHE A 99 -7.95 -5.36 -22.12
CA PHE A 99 -8.04 -6.01 -23.43
C PHE A 99 -6.96 -5.50 -24.39
N ALA A 100 -5.70 -5.78 -24.08
CA ALA A 100 -4.57 -5.49 -24.94
C ALA A 100 -4.58 -6.39 -26.20
N SER A 101 -4.06 -5.89 -27.32
CA SER A 101 -3.85 -6.71 -28.51
C SER A 101 -2.90 -7.87 -28.21
N ALA A 102 -3.06 -9.00 -28.92
CA ALA A 102 -2.25 -10.19 -28.69
C ALA A 102 -0.72 -9.93 -28.69
N GLY A 103 -0.24 -8.98 -29.49
CA GLY A 103 1.17 -8.57 -29.50
C GLY A 103 1.65 -7.96 -28.18
N LYS A 104 0.88 -7.07 -27.57
CA LYS A 104 1.22 -6.48 -26.25
C LYS A 104 1.22 -7.53 -25.14
N ALA A 105 0.37 -8.55 -25.24
CA ALA A 105 0.36 -9.65 -24.28
C ALA A 105 1.66 -10.49 -24.38
N GLN A 106 2.18 -10.72 -25.59
CA GLN A 106 3.45 -11.42 -25.80
C GLN A 106 4.64 -10.63 -25.24
N GLU A 107 4.77 -9.34 -25.58
CA GLU A 107 5.85 -8.47 -25.06
C GLU A 107 5.88 -8.44 -23.52
N ARG A 108 4.69 -8.35 -22.90
CA ARG A 108 4.57 -8.38 -21.44
C ARG A 108 4.99 -9.73 -20.85
N LEU A 109 4.63 -10.83 -21.49
CA LEU A 109 5.04 -12.16 -21.05
C LEU A 109 6.56 -12.33 -21.14
N GLU A 110 7.17 -11.92 -22.24
CA GLU A 110 8.62 -11.99 -22.44
C GLU A 110 9.38 -11.14 -21.40
N SER A 111 8.90 -9.93 -21.13
CA SER A 111 9.46 -9.06 -20.09
C SER A 111 9.42 -9.69 -18.69
N VAL A 112 8.32 -10.36 -18.35
CA VAL A 112 8.18 -11.06 -17.06
C VAL A 112 9.09 -12.28 -16.98
N ILE A 113 9.28 -13.02 -18.09
CA ILE A 113 10.20 -14.15 -18.13
C ILE A 113 11.65 -13.66 -17.99
N GLY A 114 12.03 -12.60 -18.70
CA GLY A 114 13.35 -11.97 -18.59
C GLY A 114 13.65 -11.54 -17.16
N PHE A 115 12.74 -10.76 -16.56
CA PHE A 115 12.87 -10.35 -15.16
C PHE A 115 13.05 -11.54 -14.19
N ARG A 116 12.30 -12.63 -14.39
CA ARG A 116 12.42 -13.83 -13.54
C ARG A 116 13.74 -14.58 -13.76
N ALA A 117 14.32 -14.49 -14.95
CA ALA A 117 15.65 -15.02 -15.24
C ALA A 117 16.72 -14.16 -14.55
N ASP A 118 16.64 -12.83 -14.68
CA ASP A 118 17.56 -11.90 -14.02
C ASP A 118 17.59 -12.13 -12.49
N VAL A 119 16.43 -12.28 -11.87
CA VAL A 119 16.34 -12.61 -10.43
C VAL A 119 16.92 -13.99 -10.10
N ALA A 120 16.77 -14.98 -10.98
CA ALA A 120 17.30 -16.32 -10.74
C ALA A 120 18.83 -16.33 -10.85
N ASP A 121 19.38 -15.62 -11.82
CA ASP A 121 20.81 -15.48 -12.06
C ASP A 121 21.48 -14.72 -10.91
N GLU A 122 20.91 -13.58 -10.51
CA GLU A 122 21.42 -12.76 -9.40
C GLU A 122 21.41 -13.53 -8.07
N ALA A 123 20.26 -14.13 -7.72
CA ALA A 123 20.13 -14.89 -6.48
C ALA A 123 20.86 -16.26 -6.53
N SER A 124 21.49 -16.62 -7.65
CA SER A 124 22.19 -17.90 -7.86
C SER A 124 21.30 -19.12 -7.60
N VAL A 125 20.03 -19.06 -8.01
CA VAL A 125 19.04 -20.13 -7.88
C VAL A 125 18.62 -20.67 -9.24
N SER A 126 18.15 -21.92 -9.29
CA SER A 126 17.75 -22.55 -10.54
C SER A 126 16.48 -21.95 -11.17
N ALA A 127 15.60 -21.36 -10.36
CA ALA A 127 14.39 -20.68 -10.82
C ALA A 127 13.83 -19.75 -9.75
N SER A 128 13.38 -18.57 -10.18
CA SER A 128 12.67 -17.60 -9.35
C SER A 128 11.33 -18.15 -8.80
N PRO A 129 11.03 -17.99 -7.48
CA PRO A 129 9.80 -18.48 -6.86
C PRO A 129 8.50 -17.97 -7.50
N ALA A 130 7.48 -18.83 -7.58
CA ALA A 130 6.18 -18.45 -8.14
C ALA A 130 5.36 -17.52 -7.23
N SER A 131 5.54 -17.63 -5.90
CA SER A 131 4.88 -16.77 -4.93
C SER A 131 5.59 -15.41 -4.87
N PRO A 132 4.85 -14.29 -5.00
CA PRO A 132 5.46 -12.96 -4.90
C PRO A 132 6.12 -12.69 -3.55
N THR A 133 5.57 -13.21 -2.45
CA THR A 133 6.19 -13.04 -1.12
C THR A 133 7.54 -13.75 -1.05
N LYS A 134 7.61 -14.99 -1.55
CA LYS A 134 8.87 -15.75 -1.63
C LYS A 134 9.88 -15.13 -2.59
N LEU A 135 9.41 -14.43 -3.62
CA LEU A 135 10.26 -13.66 -4.52
C LEU A 135 10.91 -12.48 -3.80
N LEU A 136 10.13 -11.73 -3.00
CA LEU A 136 10.66 -10.62 -2.21
C LEU A 136 11.61 -11.12 -1.12
N GLU A 137 11.26 -12.20 -0.40
CA GLU A 137 12.17 -12.84 0.56
C GLU A 137 13.52 -13.21 -0.09
N LEU A 138 13.47 -13.84 -1.27
CA LEU A 138 14.69 -14.21 -2.00
C LEU A 138 15.55 -12.99 -2.38
N LEU A 139 14.92 -11.89 -2.80
CA LEU A 139 15.62 -10.66 -3.16
C LEU A 139 16.22 -9.97 -1.94
N VAL A 140 15.51 -9.95 -0.80
CA VAL A 140 16.02 -9.42 0.47
C VAL A 140 17.22 -10.24 0.95
N GLU A 141 17.16 -11.56 0.82
CA GLU A 141 18.27 -12.45 1.13
C GLU A 141 19.48 -12.19 0.20
N SER A 142 19.24 -11.94 -1.09
CA SER A 142 20.28 -11.56 -2.05
C SER A 142 20.95 -10.24 -1.66
N ILE A 143 20.17 -9.19 -1.41
CA ILE A 143 20.67 -7.89 -0.97
C ILE A 143 21.52 -8.02 0.30
N SER A 144 21.05 -8.78 1.29
CA SER A 144 21.80 -9.00 2.54
C SER A 144 23.12 -9.74 2.28
N ARG A 145 23.11 -10.74 1.40
CA ARG A 145 24.32 -11.48 0.99
C ARG A 145 25.32 -10.58 0.28
N ASP A 146 24.87 -9.75 -0.65
CA ASP A 146 25.72 -8.87 -1.45
C ASP A 146 26.29 -7.73 -0.59
N ALA A 147 25.51 -7.21 0.36
CA ALA A 147 25.97 -6.26 1.36
C ALA A 147 27.08 -6.84 2.26
N ASN A 148 26.93 -8.08 2.71
CA ASN A 148 27.99 -8.77 3.47
C ASN A 148 29.25 -8.99 2.62
N ALA A 149 29.09 -9.45 1.36
CA ALA A 149 30.21 -9.68 0.45
C ALA A 149 30.97 -8.39 0.12
N LEU A 150 30.27 -7.26 0.02
CA LEU A 150 30.87 -5.95 -0.17
C LEU A 150 31.65 -5.48 1.07
N ASP A 151 31.11 -5.69 2.28
CA ASP A 151 31.81 -5.35 3.53
C ASP A 151 33.10 -6.16 3.69
N ASP A 152 33.04 -7.47 3.44
CA ASP A 152 34.20 -8.37 3.46
C ASP A 152 35.28 -7.92 2.46
N ALA A 153 34.88 -7.61 1.22
CA ALA A 153 35.78 -7.13 0.17
C ALA A 153 36.41 -5.76 0.48
N ALA A 154 35.85 -5.00 1.42
CA ALA A 154 36.32 -3.69 1.80
C ALA A 154 37.30 -3.68 2.99
N THR A 155 37.53 -4.81 3.64
CA THR A 155 38.34 -4.93 4.85
C THR A 155 39.78 -4.42 4.70
N ASP A 156 40.38 -4.61 3.51
CA ASP A 156 41.78 -4.27 3.22
C ASP A 156 41.97 -2.85 2.65
N HIS A 157 40.89 -2.06 2.54
CA HIS A 157 40.95 -0.68 2.02
C HIS A 157 41.38 0.34 3.07
N GLU A 158 41.69 1.55 2.61
CA GLU A 158 41.95 2.69 3.49
C GLU A 158 40.79 2.95 4.45
N GLU A 159 41.13 3.41 5.66
CA GLU A 159 40.18 3.57 6.78
C GLU A 159 38.96 4.44 6.44
N GLU A 160 39.11 5.41 5.54
CA GLU A 160 38.01 6.28 5.09
C GLU A 160 37.03 5.53 4.18
N VAL A 161 37.54 4.86 3.15
CA VAL A 161 36.74 4.06 2.20
C VAL A 161 36.05 2.90 2.93
N ARG A 162 36.80 2.19 3.78
CA ARG A 162 36.27 1.09 4.59
C ARG A 162 35.13 1.55 5.49
N ARG A 163 35.28 2.68 6.20
CA ARG A 163 34.20 3.23 7.05
C ARG A 163 32.95 3.61 6.25
N ALA A 164 33.12 4.19 5.07
CA ALA A 164 31.98 4.57 4.22
C ALA A 164 31.20 3.34 3.73
N ILE A 165 31.91 2.30 3.25
CA ILE A 165 31.31 1.04 2.81
C ILE A 165 30.63 0.33 3.96
N THR A 166 31.33 0.12 5.09
CA THR A 166 30.76 -0.55 6.27
C THR A 166 29.55 0.17 6.80
N ARG A 167 29.49 1.51 6.73
CA ARG A 167 28.30 2.26 7.13
C ARG A 167 27.11 1.99 6.20
N TYR A 168 27.35 1.98 4.90
CA TYR A 168 26.34 1.68 3.90
C TYR A 168 25.83 0.24 4.01
N THR A 169 26.71 -0.75 4.09
CA THR A 169 26.34 -2.16 4.23
C THR A 169 25.58 -2.43 5.53
N ASN A 170 25.97 -1.82 6.66
CA ASN A 170 25.22 -1.89 7.91
C ASN A 170 23.82 -1.27 7.79
N ALA A 171 23.67 -0.14 7.07
CA ALA A 171 22.37 0.48 6.85
C ALA A 171 21.45 -0.41 6.01
N VAL A 172 22.00 -1.03 4.95
CA VAL A 172 21.29 -2.00 4.11
C VAL A 172 20.88 -3.23 4.94
N GLN A 173 21.81 -3.81 5.72
CA GLN A 173 21.53 -4.98 6.56
C GLN A 173 20.43 -4.73 7.60
N ALA A 174 20.53 -3.61 8.32
CA ALA A 174 19.53 -3.23 9.31
C ALA A 174 18.14 -3.03 8.69
N GLU A 175 18.07 -2.68 7.41
CA GLU A 175 16.82 -2.56 6.66
C GLU A 175 16.32 -3.93 6.17
N THR A 176 17.19 -4.78 5.61
CA THR A 176 16.83 -6.14 5.20
C THR A 176 16.32 -6.98 6.38
N ASP A 177 16.90 -6.84 7.57
CA ASP A 177 16.47 -7.55 8.78
C ASP A 177 15.04 -7.16 9.20
N ARG A 178 14.69 -5.87 9.07
CA ARG A 178 13.33 -5.37 9.38
C ARG A 178 12.29 -5.88 8.39
N ILE A 179 12.67 -5.96 7.12
CA ILE A 179 11.79 -6.54 6.10
C ILE A 179 11.60 -8.04 6.37
N ASP A 180 12.67 -8.76 6.68
CA ASP A 180 12.61 -10.19 6.94
C ASP A 180 11.69 -10.48 8.13
N GLU A 181 11.79 -9.72 9.23
CA GLU A 181 10.85 -9.80 10.37
C GLU A 181 9.39 -9.53 9.94
N THR A 182 9.18 -8.55 9.04
CA THR A 182 7.85 -8.22 8.50
C THR A 182 7.29 -9.34 7.61
N LEU A 183 8.15 -10.04 6.87
CA LEU A 183 7.79 -11.17 6.00
C LEU A 183 7.58 -12.45 6.80
N GLU A 184 8.38 -12.72 7.84
CA GLU A 184 8.28 -13.88 8.73
C GLU A 184 7.02 -13.87 9.60
N HIS A 185 6.63 -12.70 10.12
CA HIS A 185 5.40 -12.54 10.91
C HIS A 185 4.11 -12.63 10.09
N ALA A 186 4.21 -12.81 8.77
CA ALA A 186 3.07 -12.91 7.88
C ALA A 186 2.48 -14.32 7.83
N SER A 187 1.46 -14.60 8.64
CA SER A 187 0.58 -15.75 8.41
C SER A 187 -0.36 -15.46 7.23
N PHE A 188 -0.05 -15.96 6.03
CA PHE A 188 -0.91 -15.92 4.83
C PHE A 188 -1.58 -14.55 4.52
N GLY A 189 -0.91 -13.67 3.77
CA GLY A 189 -1.60 -12.48 3.26
C GLY A 189 -0.75 -11.55 2.41
N THR A 190 -1.24 -11.20 1.22
CA THR A 190 -0.63 -10.26 0.26
C THR A 190 -0.26 -8.89 0.86
N PHE A 191 -0.78 -8.54 2.04
CA PHE A 191 -0.59 -7.21 2.64
C PHE A 191 0.82 -6.99 3.20
N SER A 192 1.40 -7.95 3.93
CA SER A 192 2.75 -7.81 4.50
C SER A 192 3.81 -7.62 3.43
N ALA A 193 3.65 -8.24 2.26
CA ALA A 193 4.54 -8.02 1.12
C ALA A 193 4.38 -6.61 0.50
N VAL A 194 3.20 -5.97 0.60
CA VAL A 194 3.02 -4.58 0.14
C VAL A 194 3.67 -3.66 1.15
N LEU A 195 3.50 -3.97 2.43
CA LEU A 195 4.13 -3.24 3.51
C LEU A 195 5.65 -3.29 3.38
N ALA A 196 6.23 -4.48 3.19
CA ALA A 196 7.66 -4.65 2.93
C ALA A 196 8.13 -3.82 1.73
N ALA A 197 7.44 -3.92 0.59
CA ALA A 197 7.78 -3.13 -0.60
C ALA A 197 7.57 -1.61 -0.43
N ALA A 198 6.77 -1.17 0.54
CA ALA A 198 6.50 0.24 0.80
C ALA A 198 7.31 0.81 1.97
N ASP A 199 7.94 -0.05 2.78
CA ASP A 199 8.76 0.34 3.93
C ASP A 199 10.25 0.33 3.58
N TYR A 200 10.65 -0.50 2.62
CA TYR A 200 12.00 -0.46 2.09
C TYR A 200 12.25 0.86 1.36
N ASP A 201 13.37 1.50 1.67
CA ASP A 201 13.82 2.72 0.98
C ASP A 201 14.83 2.35 -0.10
N GLU A 202 14.42 1.56 -1.10
CA GLU A 202 15.30 1.13 -2.19
C GLU A 202 15.90 2.32 -2.94
N ASP A 203 15.12 3.38 -3.13
CA ASP A 203 15.53 4.56 -3.89
C ASP A 203 16.69 5.28 -3.21
N TRP A 204 16.67 5.34 -1.87
CA TRP A 204 17.78 5.87 -1.08
C TRP A 204 19.03 5.01 -1.16
N GLN A 205 18.89 3.69 -0.99
CA GLN A 205 20.06 2.79 -1.02
C GLN A 205 20.70 2.77 -2.41
N LEU A 206 19.89 2.79 -3.48
CA LEU A 206 20.38 2.93 -4.85
C LEU A 206 21.12 4.25 -5.09
N TYR A 207 20.61 5.36 -4.54
CA TYR A 207 21.27 6.66 -4.62
C TYR A 207 22.63 6.65 -3.92
N VAL A 208 22.69 6.14 -2.68
CA VAL A 208 23.92 6.06 -1.89
C VAL A 208 24.94 5.12 -2.56
N GLY A 209 24.51 3.94 -3.02
CA GLY A 209 25.37 2.99 -3.73
C GLY A 209 25.93 3.57 -5.03
N SER A 210 25.10 4.25 -5.83
CA SER A 210 25.53 4.92 -7.07
C SER A 210 26.52 6.06 -6.79
N HIS A 211 26.31 6.80 -5.70
CA HIS A 211 27.22 7.85 -5.27
C HIS A 211 28.56 7.27 -4.79
N LEU A 212 28.56 6.23 -3.95
CA LEU A 212 29.76 5.53 -3.50
C LEU A 212 30.59 5.01 -4.68
N ARG A 213 29.92 4.40 -5.67
CA ARG A 213 30.55 3.93 -6.91
C ARG A 213 31.24 5.06 -7.66
N SER A 214 30.62 6.24 -7.72
CA SER A 214 31.13 7.39 -8.48
C SER A 214 32.25 8.12 -7.72
N ALA A 215 32.10 8.30 -6.41
CA ALA A 215 33.03 9.04 -5.56
C ALA A 215 34.33 8.26 -5.28
N HIS A 216 34.26 6.93 -5.24
CA HIS A 216 35.39 6.06 -4.91
C HIS A 216 35.82 5.16 -6.09
N ALA A 217 35.46 5.53 -7.32
CA ALA A 217 35.72 4.73 -8.52
C ALA A 217 37.21 4.34 -8.68
N ASP A 218 38.12 5.24 -8.30
CA ASP A 218 39.57 5.05 -8.44
C ASP A 218 40.23 4.40 -7.21
N SER A 219 39.55 4.38 -6.06
CA SER A 219 40.06 3.85 -4.78
C SER A 219 39.52 2.47 -4.42
N LEU A 220 38.45 2.02 -5.08
CA LEU A 220 37.92 0.67 -4.93
C LEU A 220 38.77 -0.36 -5.69
N SER A 221 38.98 -1.52 -5.06
CA SER A 221 39.56 -2.68 -5.74
C SER A 221 38.56 -3.22 -6.78
N PRO A 222 39.03 -3.90 -7.85
CA PRO A 222 38.13 -4.50 -8.84
C PRO A 222 37.08 -5.41 -8.20
N THR A 223 37.46 -6.17 -7.17
CA THR A 223 36.55 -7.04 -6.42
C THR A 223 35.51 -6.26 -5.62
N ALA A 224 35.88 -5.16 -4.94
CA ALA A 224 34.92 -4.35 -4.21
C ALA A 224 33.95 -3.62 -5.15
N THR A 225 34.42 -3.18 -6.32
CA THR A 225 33.57 -2.59 -7.36
C THR A 225 32.56 -3.60 -7.90
N GLU A 226 32.99 -4.83 -8.19
CA GLU A 226 32.09 -5.92 -8.62
C GLU A 226 31.02 -6.20 -7.56
N ARG A 227 31.40 -6.32 -6.28
CA ARG A 227 30.42 -6.50 -5.19
C ARG A 227 29.45 -5.35 -5.00
N LEU A 228 29.90 -4.13 -5.24
CA LEU A 228 29.03 -2.95 -5.18
C LEU A 228 28.04 -2.96 -6.35
N ASP A 229 28.48 -3.36 -7.54
CA ASP A 229 27.60 -3.48 -8.71
C ASP A 229 26.57 -4.62 -8.51
N ASP A 230 26.97 -5.78 -7.95
CA ASP A 230 26.07 -6.88 -7.57
C ASP A 230 24.97 -6.36 -6.62
N LEU A 231 25.36 -5.68 -5.53
CA LEU A 231 24.41 -5.10 -4.57
C LEU A 231 23.45 -4.08 -5.21
N ILE A 232 23.97 -3.21 -6.08
CA ILE A 232 23.13 -2.24 -6.81
C ILE A 232 22.13 -2.97 -7.72
N GLU A 233 22.53 -4.05 -8.37
CA GLU A 233 21.64 -4.82 -9.24
C GLU A 233 20.55 -5.54 -8.44
N SER A 234 20.90 -6.21 -7.35
CA SER A 234 19.96 -6.79 -6.38
C SER A 234 18.93 -5.75 -5.89
N LEU A 235 19.36 -4.53 -5.57
CA LEU A 235 18.46 -3.42 -5.18
C LEU A 235 17.52 -2.99 -6.32
N LYS A 236 17.98 -2.93 -7.57
CA LYS A 236 17.12 -2.61 -8.73
C LYS A 236 16.09 -3.71 -8.97
N LEU A 237 16.49 -4.97 -8.88
CA LEU A 237 15.57 -6.10 -9.03
C LEU A 237 14.49 -6.08 -7.94
N PHE A 238 14.87 -5.73 -6.71
CA PHE A 238 13.91 -5.49 -5.63
C PHE A 238 12.97 -4.32 -5.93
N HIS A 239 13.48 -3.18 -6.39
CA HIS A 239 12.64 -2.04 -6.78
C HIS A 239 11.58 -2.45 -7.82
N VAL A 240 11.99 -3.13 -8.88
CA VAL A 240 11.09 -3.60 -9.95
C VAL A 240 10.08 -4.62 -9.40
N ALA A 241 10.52 -5.57 -8.57
CA ALA A 241 9.62 -6.52 -7.91
C ALA A 241 8.58 -5.81 -7.03
N GLY A 242 9.03 -4.85 -6.21
CA GLY A 242 8.22 -4.05 -5.31
C GLY A 242 7.15 -3.27 -6.06
N GLU A 243 7.51 -2.55 -7.13
CA GLU A 243 6.57 -1.78 -7.96
C GLU A 243 5.54 -2.67 -8.66
N GLN A 244 5.97 -3.81 -9.21
CA GLN A 244 5.07 -4.77 -9.82
C GLN A 244 4.12 -5.39 -8.79
N PHE A 245 4.59 -5.60 -7.56
CA PHE A 245 3.79 -6.11 -6.45
C PHE A 245 2.76 -5.09 -5.97
N LYS A 246 3.18 -3.84 -5.72
CA LYS A 246 2.31 -2.69 -5.39
C LYS A 246 1.19 -2.56 -6.44
N THR A 247 1.56 -2.59 -7.73
CA THR A 247 0.62 -2.50 -8.85
C THR A 247 -0.37 -3.66 -8.88
N THR A 248 0.12 -4.90 -8.84
CA THR A 248 -0.73 -6.10 -8.86
C THR A 248 -1.69 -6.14 -7.67
N TYR A 249 -1.20 -5.73 -6.51
CA TYR A 249 -2.01 -5.62 -5.32
C TYR A 249 -3.14 -4.59 -5.46
N LEU A 250 -2.80 -3.37 -5.89
CA LEU A 250 -3.79 -2.30 -6.12
C LEU A 250 -4.85 -2.73 -7.13
N GLN A 251 -4.44 -3.41 -8.21
CA GLN A 251 -5.37 -4.00 -9.19
C GLN A 251 -6.33 -5.01 -8.54
N ARG A 252 -5.81 -5.97 -7.76
CA ARG A 252 -6.64 -6.95 -7.03
C ARG A 252 -7.61 -6.28 -6.07
N GLU A 253 -7.17 -5.22 -5.38
CA GLU A 253 -8.00 -4.48 -4.44
C GLU A 253 -9.14 -3.75 -5.15
N LEU A 254 -8.86 -3.11 -6.30
CA LEU A 254 -9.87 -2.50 -7.16
C LEU A 254 -10.87 -3.52 -7.72
N THR A 255 -10.39 -4.68 -8.19
CA THR A 255 -11.27 -5.76 -8.67
C THR A 255 -12.20 -6.26 -7.56
N ARG A 256 -11.67 -6.51 -6.36
CA ARG A 256 -12.49 -6.98 -5.22
C ARG A 256 -13.46 -5.89 -4.75
N PHE A 257 -13.06 -4.62 -4.74
CA PHE A 257 -13.94 -3.49 -4.47
C PHE A 257 -15.13 -3.46 -5.43
N SER A 258 -14.85 -3.57 -6.74
CA SER A 258 -15.86 -3.58 -7.79
C SER A 258 -16.86 -4.72 -7.62
N GLN A 259 -16.38 -5.95 -7.43
CA GLN A 259 -17.22 -7.13 -7.20
C GLN A 259 -18.11 -6.95 -5.96
N LEU A 260 -17.53 -6.55 -4.83
CA LEU A 260 -18.27 -6.33 -3.58
C LEU A 260 -19.30 -5.20 -3.71
N THR A 261 -18.98 -4.14 -4.44
CA THR A 261 -19.93 -3.05 -4.67
C THR A 261 -21.12 -3.51 -5.49
N VAL A 262 -20.93 -4.36 -6.50
CA VAL A 262 -22.05 -4.95 -7.25
C VAL A 262 -22.87 -5.88 -6.35
N TYR A 263 -22.21 -6.72 -5.54
CA TYR A 263 -22.89 -7.62 -4.61
C TYR A 263 -23.69 -6.89 -3.53
N CYS A 264 -23.20 -5.76 -3.03
CA CYS A 264 -23.90 -4.93 -2.04
C CYS A 264 -24.88 -3.95 -2.67
N GLY A 265 -24.66 -3.53 -3.93
CA GLY A 265 -25.44 -2.52 -4.63
C GLY A 265 -26.89 -2.96 -4.84
N VAL A 266 -27.11 -4.20 -5.28
CA VAL A 266 -28.47 -4.73 -5.50
C VAL A 266 -29.26 -4.82 -4.18
N PRO A 267 -28.75 -5.44 -3.11
CA PRO A 267 -29.41 -5.43 -1.79
C PRO A 267 -29.65 -4.03 -1.24
N SER A 268 -28.72 -3.09 -1.46
CA SER A 268 -28.85 -1.70 -1.03
C SER A 268 -30.05 -1.02 -1.71
N ILE A 269 -30.17 -1.11 -3.05
CA ILE A 269 -31.31 -0.53 -3.79
C ILE A 269 -32.63 -1.16 -3.34
N LEU A 270 -32.69 -2.49 -3.23
CA LEU A 270 -33.89 -3.20 -2.78
C LEU A 270 -34.29 -2.81 -1.36
N SER A 271 -33.33 -2.60 -0.46
CA SER A 271 -33.59 -2.15 0.91
C SER A 271 -34.17 -0.74 0.93
N ALA A 272 -33.66 0.18 0.10
CA ALA A 272 -34.20 1.53 0.00
C ALA A 272 -35.64 1.54 -0.57
N ILE A 273 -35.92 0.70 -1.58
CA ILE A 273 -37.27 0.49 -2.11
C ILE A 273 -38.19 -0.07 -1.02
N LEU A 274 -37.73 -1.07 -0.26
CA LEU A 274 -38.51 -1.69 0.82
C LEU A 274 -38.86 -0.67 1.91
N ILE A 275 -37.93 0.21 2.30
CA ILE A 275 -38.23 1.33 3.22
C ILE A 275 -39.34 2.21 2.61
N GLY A 276 -39.22 2.58 1.33
CA GLY A 276 -40.22 3.38 0.64
C GLY A 276 -41.61 2.74 0.67
N LEU A 277 -41.71 1.45 0.32
CA LEU A 277 -42.96 0.70 0.31
C LEU A 277 -43.57 0.50 1.70
N LEU A 278 -42.75 0.21 2.71
CA LEU A 278 -43.20 -0.02 4.08
C LEU A 278 -43.86 1.23 4.68
N TYR A 279 -43.40 2.42 4.28
CA TYR A 279 -43.92 3.70 4.76
C TYR A 279 -44.90 4.38 3.79
N ALA A 280 -44.98 3.95 2.53
CA ALA A 280 -45.95 4.47 1.56
C ALA A 280 -47.34 3.83 1.68
N ASP A 281 -47.46 2.69 2.38
CA ASP A 281 -48.73 1.99 2.48
C ASP A 281 -49.75 2.75 3.34
N VAL A 282 -50.92 3.01 2.76
CA VAL A 282 -51.98 3.85 3.34
C VAL A 282 -52.73 3.11 4.45
N THR A 283 -52.67 1.77 4.45
CA THR A 283 -53.26 0.87 5.45
C THR A 283 -52.44 0.71 6.73
N GLY A 284 -51.26 1.34 6.80
CA GLY A 284 -50.31 1.17 7.90
C GLY A 284 -49.38 -0.04 7.70
N PRO A 285 -48.21 -0.06 8.33
CA PRO A 285 -47.24 -1.13 8.11
C PRO A 285 -47.79 -2.49 8.54
N SER A 286 -47.59 -3.52 7.73
CA SER A 286 -47.88 -4.93 8.06
C SER A 286 -46.97 -5.50 9.18
N VAL A 287 -46.02 -4.68 9.65
CA VAL A 287 -45.05 -4.96 10.71
C VAL A 287 -45.49 -4.25 11.99
N ASN A 288 -45.23 -4.87 13.15
CA ASN A 288 -45.51 -4.27 14.45
C ASN A 288 -44.89 -2.85 14.55
N ILE A 289 -45.71 -1.86 14.91
CA ILE A 289 -45.35 -0.44 15.03
C ILE A 289 -44.13 -0.24 15.94
N ALA A 290 -43.97 -1.06 16.99
CA ALA A 290 -42.83 -0.98 17.91
C ALA A 290 -41.51 -1.50 17.30
N ALA A 291 -41.57 -2.40 16.32
CA ALA A 291 -40.40 -2.96 15.65
C ALA A 291 -39.99 -2.17 14.40
N LEU A 292 -40.89 -1.33 13.88
CA LEU A 292 -40.72 -0.57 12.64
C LEU A 292 -39.44 0.28 12.60
N PRO A 293 -39.05 1.03 13.66
CA PRO A 293 -37.83 1.83 13.64
C PRO A 293 -36.58 0.96 13.54
N TYR A 294 -36.50 -0.13 14.29
CA TYR A 294 -35.35 -1.03 14.27
C TYR A 294 -35.19 -1.73 12.91
N VAL A 295 -36.29 -2.10 12.26
CA VAL A 295 -36.27 -2.63 10.88
C VAL A 295 -35.78 -1.56 9.90
N ALA A 296 -36.26 -0.33 10.01
CA ALA A 296 -35.82 0.77 9.15
C ALA A 296 -34.32 1.05 9.32
N ILE A 297 -33.80 1.04 10.55
CA ILE A 297 -32.37 1.21 10.84
C ILE A 297 -31.55 0.09 10.20
N GLY A 298 -31.99 -1.17 10.32
CA GLY A 298 -31.33 -2.30 9.66
C GLY A 298 -31.28 -2.15 8.15
N LEU A 299 -32.39 -1.73 7.52
CA LEU A 299 -32.44 -1.49 6.08
C LEU A 299 -31.56 -0.31 5.66
N ILE A 300 -31.52 0.79 6.42
CA ILE A 300 -30.64 1.94 6.14
C ILE A 300 -29.17 1.52 6.13
N VAL A 301 -28.78 0.61 7.00
CA VAL A 301 -27.39 0.13 7.07
C VAL A 301 -27.04 -0.72 5.85
N ILE A 302 -27.97 -1.54 5.37
CA ILE A 302 -27.81 -2.26 4.10
C ILE A 302 -27.71 -1.27 2.94
N VAL A 303 -28.53 -0.20 2.97
CA VAL A 303 -28.47 0.86 1.97
C VAL A 303 -27.08 1.53 1.94
N LEU A 304 -26.51 1.83 3.11
CA LEU A 304 -25.21 2.50 3.24
C LEU A 304 -24.00 1.57 3.09
N SER A 305 -24.20 0.25 2.97
CA SER A 305 -23.08 -0.71 2.90
C SER A 305 -22.15 -0.49 1.70
N PRO A 306 -22.61 -0.18 0.47
CA PRO A 306 -21.72 0.10 -0.66
C PRO A 306 -20.87 1.36 -0.43
N LEU A 307 -21.42 2.35 0.27
CA LEU A 307 -20.69 3.56 0.65
C LEU A 307 -19.64 3.26 1.73
N ALA A 308 -19.97 2.46 2.74
CA ALA A 308 -19.03 2.04 3.77
C ALA A 308 -17.86 1.23 3.16
N LEU A 309 -18.15 0.35 2.19
CA LEU A 309 -17.13 -0.33 1.39
C LEU A 309 -16.26 0.68 0.65
N LEU A 310 -16.86 1.62 -0.10
CA LEU A 310 -16.11 2.64 -0.83
C LEU A 310 -15.14 3.39 0.09
N VAL A 311 -15.61 3.86 1.24
CA VAL A 311 -14.78 4.58 2.22
C VAL A 311 -13.64 3.70 2.74
N SER A 312 -13.94 2.45 3.11
CA SER A 312 -12.93 1.50 3.60
C SER A 312 -11.82 1.25 2.57
N PHE A 313 -12.19 1.08 1.30
CA PHE A 313 -11.24 0.81 0.23
C PHE A 313 -10.44 2.05 -0.18
N ILE A 314 -11.08 3.22 -0.30
CA ILE A 314 -10.39 4.48 -0.62
C ILE A 314 -9.39 4.83 0.47
N LEU A 315 -9.77 4.76 1.75
CA LEU A 315 -8.87 5.12 2.85
C LEU A 315 -7.58 4.29 2.81
N ARG A 316 -7.69 3.00 2.50
CA ARG A 316 -6.53 2.11 2.38
C ARG A 316 -5.69 2.45 1.15
N THR A 317 -6.30 2.52 -0.02
CA THR A 317 -5.57 2.84 -1.27
C THR A 317 -4.87 4.19 -1.16
N THR A 318 -5.54 5.22 -0.66
CA THR A 318 -4.93 6.54 -0.43
C THR A 318 -3.82 6.48 0.60
N THR A 319 -3.95 5.66 1.66
CA THR A 319 -2.87 5.50 2.65
C THR A 319 -1.66 4.81 2.05
N ILE A 320 -1.86 3.74 1.27
CA ILE A 320 -0.79 3.01 0.56
C ILE A 320 -0.12 3.95 -0.44
N THR A 321 -0.89 4.57 -1.34
CA THR A 321 -0.36 5.50 -2.35
C THR A 321 0.37 6.67 -1.71
N ARG A 322 -0.11 7.20 -0.57
CA ARG A 322 0.57 8.27 0.15
C ARG A 322 1.87 7.80 0.83
N ARG A 323 1.95 6.54 1.25
CA ARG A 323 3.17 5.94 1.79
C ARG A 323 4.21 5.70 0.68
N THR A 324 3.77 5.40 -0.53
CA THR A 324 4.64 5.13 -1.70
C THR A 324 4.78 6.33 -2.64
N ALA A 325 4.35 7.53 -2.25
CA ALA A 325 4.31 8.70 -3.14
C ALA A 325 5.70 9.29 -3.49
N SER A 326 6.79 8.63 -3.12
CA SER A 326 8.16 9.02 -3.49
C SER A 326 8.87 7.97 -4.35
N SER A 327 8.16 7.18 -5.16
CA SER A 327 8.81 6.29 -6.13
C SER A 327 9.43 7.14 -7.25
N GLY A 328 10.73 7.41 -7.12
CA GLY A 328 11.55 8.11 -8.10
C GLY A 328 12.74 8.86 -7.47
N PRO A 329 13.87 9.01 -8.20
CA PRO A 329 15.11 9.62 -7.66
C PRO A 329 15.00 11.11 -7.33
N MET A 330 13.82 11.70 -7.49
CA MET A 330 13.49 13.00 -6.91
C MET A 330 12.83 12.74 -5.56
N LEU A 331 13.55 13.05 -4.50
CA LEU A 331 13.08 12.96 -3.11
C LEU A 331 12.41 14.29 -2.73
N PRO A 332 11.09 14.52 -2.95
CA PRO A 332 10.43 15.78 -2.60
C PRO A 332 10.34 16.04 -1.10
N GLN A 333 10.81 15.10 -0.26
CA GLN A 333 10.81 15.21 1.19
C GLN A 333 12.14 15.76 1.76
N LYS A 334 13.10 16.15 0.91
CA LYS A 334 14.40 16.71 1.32
C LYS A 334 14.50 18.18 0.95
N ASP A 335 15.01 19.00 1.88
CA ASP A 335 15.51 20.34 1.53
C ASP A 335 16.71 20.15 0.55
N PRO A 336 16.87 20.97 -0.51
CA PRO A 336 17.99 20.86 -1.46
C PRO A 336 19.40 20.80 -0.86
N GLU A 337 19.56 21.17 0.42
CA GLU A 337 20.85 21.12 1.14
C GLU A 337 20.95 19.97 2.16
N GLU A 338 19.93 19.11 2.30
CA GLU A 338 19.92 17.95 3.24
C GLU A 338 20.41 16.62 2.61
N GLY A 339 21.04 16.68 1.43
CA GLY A 339 21.76 15.52 0.89
C GLY A 339 23.07 15.28 1.65
N PRO A 340 23.50 14.03 1.90
CA PRO A 340 24.77 13.70 2.56
C PRO A 340 26.02 14.17 1.82
N PHE A 341 25.86 14.64 0.59
CA PHE A 341 26.95 14.91 -0.33
C PHE A 341 26.78 16.32 -0.89
N ASP A 342 27.82 17.14 -0.74
CA ASP A 342 27.91 18.44 -1.39
C ASP A 342 27.90 18.23 -2.91
N VAL A 343 26.90 18.79 -3.59
CA VAL A 343 26.88 18.85 -5.05
C VAL A 343 27.83 19.95 -5.49
N THR A 344 29.13 19.67 -5.51
CA THR A 344 30.10 20.56 -6.13
C THR A 344 29.92 20.50 -7.64
N TYR A 345 29.34 21.55 -8.20
CA TYR A 345 29.46 21.84 -9.62
C TYR A 345 30.95 21.97 -9.94
N SER A 346 31.43 21.23 -10.94
CA SER A 346 32.73 21.51 -11.55
C SER A 346 32.66 22.90 -12.16
N GLU A 347 33.08 23.93 -11.42
CA GLU A 347 33.52 25.18 -12.01
C GLU A 347 34.82 24.89 -12.73
N GLU A 348 34.78 24.65 -14.04
CA GLU A 348 35.94 24.88 -14.88
C GLU A 348 35.56 24.90 -16.37
N GLY A 349 35.96 25.99 -17.06
CA GLY A 349 36.06 26.04 -18.52
C GLY A 349 35.74 27.38 -19.14
#